data_AF-A0A1I7THP4-F1
#
_entry.id   AF-A0A1I7THP4-F1
#
_cell.length_a   1.000
_cell.length_b   1.000
_cell.length_c   1.000
_cell.angle_alpha   90.00
_cell.angle_beta   90.00
_cell.angle_gamma   90.00
#
_symmetry.space_group_name_H-M   'P 1'
#
loop_
_entity.id
_entity.type
_entity.pdbx_description
1 polymer ?
#
loop_
_entity_poly.entity_id
_entity_poly.type
_entity_poly.pdbx_seq_one_letter_code
_entity_poly.pdbx_strand_id
1 'polypeptide(L)'
;MKGQVLNQSFMDNTFCVITPASESYKEASKEPSANSPDRSLINRVNTKASLAPQYSNSIDANDEISQILIVAAENEVKVVALPTFSQLFVQKFEEIPLVKASTTHIRGYPCLMCLSAAGQIIMLSLPSLRILNTSTIFPHSVEIDDP
;
A
#
# COMPACT_ATOMS: atom_id res chain seq x y z
N MET A 1 0.35 -10.51 14.76
CA MET A 1 0.85 -9.13 14.55
C MET A 1 1.51 -8.68 15.84
N LYS A 2 2.61 -7.91 15.76
CA LYS A 2 3.25 -7.28 16.91
C LYS A 2 2.91 -5.79 16.92
N GLY A 3 2.32 -5.32 18.03
CA GLY A 3 1.85 -3.93 18.18
C GLY A 3 0.48 -3.67 17.56
N GLN A 4 0.03 -2.42 17.66
CA GLN A 4 -1.24 -1.94 17.08
C GLN A 4 -1.21 -2.00 15.55
N VAL A 5 -2.32 -2.41 14.94
CA VAL A 5 -2.47 -2.38 13.47
C VAL A 5 -2.72 -0.94 13.02
N LEU A 6 -1.85 -0.45 12.13
CA LEU A 6 -1.86 0.91 11.59
C LEU A 6 -2.55 1.00 10.23
N ASN A 7 -2.41 -0.05 9.40
CA ASN A 7 -3.02 -0.12 8.08
C ASN A 7 -3.26 -1.57 7.65
N GLN A 8 -4.36 -1.77 6.92
CA GLN A 8 -4.64 -2.98 6.18
C GLN A 8 -4.98 -2.60 4.74
N SER A 9 -4.38 -3.31 3.79
CA SER A 9 -4.64 -3.12 2.36
C SER A 9 -4.69 -4.47 1.68
N PHE A 10 -5.39 -4.54 0.55
CA PHE A 10 -5.52 -5.75 -0.25
C PHE A 10 -4.91 -5.53 -1.64
N MET A 11 -4.32 -6.57 -2.19
CA MET A 11 -3.94 -6.65 -3.60
C MET A 11 -4.63 -7.83 -4.27
N ASP A 12 -4.99 -7.66 -5.53
CA ASP A 12 -5.46 -8.76 -6.37
C ASP A 12 -4.27 -9.61 -6.88
N ASN A 13 -4.58 -10.65 -7.67
CA ASN A 13 -3.59 -11.53 -8.28
C ASN A 13 -2.71 -10.86 -9.34
N THR A 14 -3.00 -9.61 -9.72
CA THR A 14 -2.18 -8.78 -10.62
C THR A 14 -1.29 -7.80 -9.86
N PHE A 15 -1.24 -7.90 -8.53
CA PHE A 15 -0.53 -7.00 -7.62
C PHE A 15 -1.05 -5.54 -7.65
N CYS A 16 -2.30 -5.34 -8.07
CA CYS A 16 -2.94 -4.03 -7.99
C CYS A 16 -3.53 -3.83 -6.60
N VAL A 17 -3.24 -2.69 -5.96
CA VAL A 17 -3.83 -2.32 -4.66
C VAL A 17 -5.31 -1.99 -4.86
N ILE A 18 -6.18 -2.65 -4.09
CA ILE A 18 -7.63 -2.46 -4.14
C ILE A 18 -8.01 -1.23 -3.30
N THR A 19 -8.70 -0.27 -3.90
CA THR A 19 -9.22 0.92 -3.19
C THR A 19 -10.51 0.61 -2.42
N PRO A 20 -10.80 1.32 -1.32
CA PRO A 20 -12.05 1.15 -0.58
C PRO A 20 -13.29 1.42 -1.45
N ALA A 21 -14.35 0.64 -1.24
CA ALA A 21 -15.60 0.72 -2.02
C ALA A 21 -16.38 2.05 -1.88
N SER A 22 -15.98 2.94 -0.96
CA SER A 22 -16.62 4.25 -0.76
C SER A 22 -16.20 5.31 -1.78
N GLU A 23 -15.35 4.98 -2.75
CA GLU A 23 -15.09 5.88 -3.87
C GLU A 23 -16.38 6.10 -4.68
N SER A 24 -16.73 7.36 -4.92
CA SER A 24 -17.88 7.69 -5.75
C SER A 24 -17.73 7.02 -7.11
N TYR A 25 -18.75 6.25 -7.53
CA TYR A 25 -18.79 5.61 -8.84
C TYR A 25 -18.44 6.63 -9.94
N LYS A 26 -17.32 6.41 -10.63
CA LYS A 26 -16.95 7.19 -11.81
C LYS A 26 -17.32 6.38 -13.04
N GLU A 27 -18.36 6.84 -13.72
CA GLU A 27 -18.83 6.24 -14.94
C GLU A 27 -17.70 6.17 -15.97
N ALA A 28 -17.39 4.96 -16.46
CA ALA A 28 -16.32 4.71 -17.44
C ALA A 28 -16.69 5.16 -18.86
N SER A 29 -17.83 5.83 -19.03
CA SER A 29 -18.34 6.30 -20.32
C SER A 29 -18.05 7.79 -20.48
N LYS A 30 -16.81 8.07 -20.92
CA LYS A 30 -16.42 9.12 -21.86
C LYS A 30 -14.91 9.21 -21.79
N GLU A 31 -14.21 8.67 -22.79
CA GLU A 31 -12.84 9.11 -23.04
C GLU A 31 -12.86 10.65 -23.11
N PRO A 32 -12.13 11.35 -22.24
CA PRO A 32 -11.91 12.76 -22.44
C PRO A 32 -11.03 12.88 -23.69
N SER A 33 -11.53 13.58 -24.71
CA SER A 33 -10.75 13.98 -25.87
C SER A 33 -9.37 14.48 -25.45
N ALA A 34 -8.33 14.10 -26.18
CA ALA A 34 -6.91 14.25 -25.87
C ALA A 34 -6.37 15.69 -25.59
N ASN A 35 -7.23 16.70 -25.41
CA ASN A 35 -6.90 18.13 -25.39
C ASN A 35 -7.37 18.90 -24.12
N SER A 36 -7.48 18.28 -22.93
CA SER A 36 -7.70 19.05 -21.69
C SER A 36 -6.39 19.32 -20.93
N PRO A 37 -6.15 20.55 -20.43
CA PRO A 37 -4.87 20.92 -19.80
C PRO A 37 -4.75 20.49 -18.33
N ASP A 38 -5.79 19.89 -17.74
CA ASP A 38 -5.85 19.47 -16.32
C ASP A 38 -5.15 18.12 -16.05
N ARG A 39 -4.01 17.86 -16.69
CA ARG A 39 -3.19 16.67 -16.41
C ARG A 39 -2.24 16.91 -15.22
N SER A 40 -2.70 17.56 -14.16
CA SER A 40 -1.94 17.69 -12.92
C SER A 40 -2.40 16.65 -11.89
N LEU A 41 -1.54 15.66 -11.65
CA LEU A 41 -1.40 14.94 -10.38
C LEU A 41 -2.54 14.00 -9.94
N ILE A 42 -3.41 13.57 -10.85
CA ILE A 42 -4.29 12.44 -10.52
C ILE A 42 -3.46 11.16 -10.70
N ASN A 43 -3.04 10.58 -9.57
CA ASN A 43 -2.36 9.30 -9.42
C ASN A 43 -3.28 8.11 -9.80
N ARG A 44 -3.98 8.21 -10.95
CA ARG A 44 -4.72 7.13 -11.57
C ARG A 44 -3.71 6.31 -12.34
N VAL A 45 -3.15 5.30 -11.68
CA VAL A 45 -2.70 4.12 -12.42
C VAL A 45 -3.93 3.65 -13.22
N ASN A 46 -3.75 3.51 -14.53
CA ASN A 46 -4.78 3.02 -15.45
C ASN A 46 -4.99 1.52 -15.20
N THR A 47 -5.51 1.17 -14.03
CA THR A 47 -6.07 -0.14 -13.78
C THR A 47 -7.48 -0.10 -14.34
N LYS A 48 -7.76 -1.01 -15.29
CA LYS A 48 -9.11 -1.16 -15.84
C LYS A 48 -10.09 -1.26 -14.68
N ALA A 49 -11.22 -0.56 -14.80
CA ALA A 49 -12.25 -0.44 -13.78
C ALA A 49 -12.40 -1.75 -13.01
N SER A 50 -12.11 -1.66 -11.70
CA SER A 50 -12.35 -2.72 -10.73
C SER A 50 -13.78 -3.20 -10.89
N LEU A 51 -13.94 -4.37 -11.52
CA LEU A 51 -15.14 -5.17 -11.31
C LEU A 51 -15.14 -5.44 -9.81
N ALA A 52 -16.23 -5.04 -9.13
CA ALA A 52 -16.49 -5.38 -7.73
C ALA A 52 -16.04 -6.84 -7.46
N PRO A 53 -15.52 -7.20 -6.28
CA PRO A 53 -15.17 -8.58 -5.99
C PRO A 53 -16.43 -9.45 -6.13
N GLN A 54 -16.65 -10.00 -7.33
CA GLN A 54 -17.82 -10.77 -7.66
C GLN A 54 -17.54 -12.19 -7.20
N TYR A 55 -18.11 -12.53 -6.04
CA TYR A 55 -18.16 -13.89 -5.56
C TYR A 55 -19.31 -14.61 -6.27
N SER A 56 -18.97 -15.63 -7.07
CA SER A 56 -19.89 -16.67 -7.51
C SER A 56 -19.57 -17.96 -6.74
N ASN A 57 -20.60 -18.58 -6.18
CA ASN A 57 -20.52 -19.81 -5.40
C ASN A 57 -20.17 -21.01 -6.30
N SER A 58 -18.89 -21.34 -6.43
CA SER A 58 -18.40 -22.70 -6.74
C SER A 58 -16.89 -22.75 -6.51
N ILE A 59 -16.47 -23.08 -5.28
CA ILE A 59 -15.07 -23.35 -4.96
C ILE A 59 -14.79 -24.78 -5.39
N ASP A 60 -14.32 -24.95 -6.62
CA ASP A 60 -13.53 -26.11 -7.00
C ASP A 60 -12.09 -25.86 -6.54
N ALA A 61 -11.53 -26.84 -5.82
CA ALA A 61 -10.30 -26.74 -5.06
C ALA A 61 -9.00 -26.77 -5.92
N ASN A 62 -9.05 -26.36 -7.18
CA ASN A 62 -7.89 -26.31 -8.08
C ASN A 62 -7.88 -25.00 -8.89
N ASP A 63 -6.76 -24.28 -8.76
CA ASP A 63 -6.26 -23.15 -9.54
C ASP A 63 -6.70 -21.70 -9.22
N GLU A 64 -5.78 -21.06 -8.47
CA GLU A 64 -5.31 -19.65 -8.53
C GLU A 64 -6.32 -18.48 -8.50
N ILE A 65 -6.73 -18.10 -7.29
CA ILE A 65 -6.88 -16.66 -6.98
C ILE A 65 -6.17 -16.36 -5.66
N SER A 66 -4.85 -16.09 -5.74
CA SER A 66 -4.08 -15.60 -4.60
C SER A 66 -4.27 -14.08 -4.47
N GLN A 67 -5.33 -13.67 -3.76
CA GLN A 67 -5.39 -12.31 -3.24
C GLN A 67 -4.33 -12.15 -2.14
N ILE A 68 -3.88 -10.93 -1.90
CA ILE A 68 -2.83 -10.65 -0.92
C ILE A 68 -3.33 -9.62 0.09
N LEU A 69 -3.17 -9.94 1.37
CA LEU A 69 -3.38 -9.01 2.48
C LEU A 69 -2.04 -8.43 2.93
N ILE A 70 -1.97 -7.12 3.04
CA ILE A 70 -0.85 -6.38 3.62
C ILE A 70 -1.32 -5.83 4.96
N VAL A 71 -0.68 -6.23 6.04
CA VAL A 71 -0.97 -5.74 7.40
C VAL A 71 0.26 -5.03 7.93
N ALA A 72 0.14 -3.73 8.16
CA ALA A 72 1.17 -2.93 8.81
C ALA A 72 0.78 -2.69 10.27
N ALA A 73 1.64 -3.11 11.19
CA ALA A 73 1.54 -2.84 12.62
C ALA A 73 2.78 -2.09 13.11
N GLU A 74 2.74 -1.57 14.33
CA GLU A 74 3.84 -0.80 14.94
C GLU A 74 5.20 -1.50 14.80
N ASN A 75 5.26 -2.81 15.08
CA ASN A 75 6.54 -3.52 15.18
C ASN A 75 6.79 -4.52 14.04
N GLU A 76 5.83 -4.68 13.12
CA GLU A 76 6.02 -5.53 11.94
C GLU A 76 5.02 -5.20 10.81
N VAL A 77 5.46 -5.41 9.58
CA VAL A 77 4.61 -5.45 8.38
C VAL A 77 4.62 -6.87 7.85
N LYS A 78 3.45 -7.42 7.54
CA LYS A 78 3.29 -8.76 6.98
C LYS A 78 2.52 -8.72 5.68
N VAL A 79 2.91 -9.61 4.78
CA VAL A 79 2.20 -9.89 3.53
C VAL A 79 1.76 -11.34 3.56
N VAL A 80 0.47 -11.55 3.34
CA VAL A 80 -0.23 -12.82 3.56
C VAL A 80 -1.02 -13.17 2.32
N ALA A 81 -0.86 -14.40 1.81
CA ALA A 81 -1.68 -14.94 0.74
C ALA A 81 -3.06 -15.32 1.27
N LEU A 82 -4.10 -15.00 0.53
CA LEU A 82 -5.49 -15.40 0.76
C LEU A 82 -5.93 -16.38 -0.33
N PRO A 83 -6.81 -17.36 -0.01
CA PRO A 83 -7.44 -17.57 1.30
C PRO A 83 -6.59 -18.44 2.25
N THR A 84 -5.39 -18.87 1.85
CA THR A 84 -4.59 -19.83 2.63
C THR A 84 -4.00 -19.26 3.92
N PHE A 85 -4.07 -17.94 4.11
CA PHE A 85 -3.43 -17.18 5.20
C PHE A 85 -1.94 -17.48 5.35
N SER A 86 -1.28 -17.88 4.27
CA SER A 86 0.15 -18.19 4.26
C SER A 86 0.97 -16.89 4.28
N GLN A 87 1.87 -16.76 5.25
CA GLN A 87 2.77 -15.60 5.32
C GLN A 87 3.80 -15.68 4.19
N LEU A 88 3.79 -14.66 3.31
CA LEU A 88 4.71 -14.55 2.18
C LEU A 88 5.97 -13.76 2.56
N PHE A 89 5.78 -12.58 3.16
CA PHE A 89 6.87 -11.68 3.54
C PHE A 89 6.62 -11.07 4.92
N VAL A 90 7.70 -10.75 5.63
CA VAL A 90 7.65 -10.04 6.91
C VAL A 90 8.82 -9.06 7.01
N GLN A 91 8.52 -7.81 7.38
CA GLN A 91 9.50 -6.79 7.74
C GLN A 91 9.28 -6.42 9.20
N LYS A 92 10.33 -6.51 10.02
CA LYS A 92 10.25 -6.21 11.45
C LYS A 92 10.79 -4.80 11.76
N PHE A 93 10.25 -4.20 12.80
CA PHE A 93 10.64 -2.91 13.36
C PHE A 93 10.79 -3.07 14.87
N GLU A 94 11.92 -3.64 15.33
CA GLU A 94 12.11 -3.99 16.75
C GLU A 94 12.63 -2.81 17.59
N GLU A 95 13.38 -1.88 16.98
CA GLU A 95 14.01 -0.77 17.68
C GLU A 95 13.13 0.50 17.72
N ILE A 96 12.57 0.89 16.56
CA ILE A 96 11.77 2.11 16.42
C ILE A 96 10.43 1.73 15.79
N PRO A 97 9.31 1.83 16.53
CA PRO A 97 8.01 1.44 16.03
C PRO A 97 7.52 2.38 14.92
N LEU A 98 6.66 1.85 14.07
CA LEU A 98 5.86 2.63 13.13
C LEU A 98 4.72 3.35 13.87
N VAL A 99 4.41 4.57 13.44
CA VAL A 99 3.28 5.35 13.95
C VAL A 99 2.20 5.58 12.89
N LYS A 100 2.55 5.40 11.61
CA LYS A 100 1.61 5.50 10.48
C LYS A 100 2.08 4.64 9.32
N ALA A 101 1.13 4.08 8.58
CA ALA A 101 1.40 3.38 7.34
C ALA A 101 0.28 3.66 6.31
N SER A 102 0.63 3.74 5.03
CA SER A 102 -0.33 3.92 3.94
C SER A 102 0.22 3.32 2.64
N THR A 103 -0.64 2.63 1.89
CA THR A 103 -0.30 2.14 0.56
C THR A 103 -0.36 3.27 -0.46
N THR A 104 0.62 3.30 -1.34
CA THR A 104 0.76 4.32 -2.38
C THR A 104 1.53 3.75 -3.58
N HIS A 105 1.85 4.59 -4.56
CA HIS A 105 2.60 4.20 -5.75
C HIS A 105 3.83 5.10 -5.94
N ILE A 106 4.96 4.49 -6.31
CA ILE A 106 6.15 5.19 -6.83
C ILE A 106 6.28 4.83 -8.30
N ARG A 107 6.17 5.81 -9.19
CA ARG A 107 6.29 5.61 -10.66
C ARG A 107 5.36 4.49 -11.17
N GLY A 108 4.17 4.38 -10.61
CA GLY A 108 3.18 3.36 -10.96
C GLY A 108 3.37 2.00 -10.28
N TYR A 109 4.44 1.78 -9.52
CA TYR A 109 4.65 0.54 -8.75
C TYR A 109 4.10 0.65 -7.33
N PRO A 110 3.37 -0.37 -6.83
CA PRO A 110 2.77 -0.33 -5.50
C PRO A 110 3.85 -0.40 -4.41
N CYS A 111 3.65 0.38 -3.36
CA CYS A 111 4.54 0.44 -2.22
C CYS A 111 3.77 0.78 -0.94
N LEU A 112 4.39 0.48 0.20
CA LEU A 112 3.92 0.89 1.51
C LEU A 112 4.82 2.01 2.02
N MET A 113 4.23 3.17 2.30
CA MET A 113 4.89 4.28 2.95
C MET A 113 4.64 4.19 4.45
N CYS A 114 5.70 4.11 5.24
CA CYS A 114 5.65 4.03 6.69
C CYS A 114 6.31 5.26 7.32
N LEU A 115 5.78 5.74 8.44
CA LEU A 115 6.41 6.73 9.30
C LEU A 115 6.82 6.05 10.61
N SER A 116 8.09 6.15 10.98
CA SER A 116 8.60 5.68 12.28
C SER A 116 8.42 6.74 13.36
N ALA A 117 8.44 6.30 14.63
CA ALA A 117 8.44 7.19 15.79
C ALA A 117 9.65 8.14 15.85
N ALA A 118 10.73 7.82 15.13
CA ALA A 118 11.90 8.71 14.97
C ALA A 118 11.74 9.73 13.83
N GLY A 119 10.56 9.83 13.22
CA GLY A 119 10.30 10.77 12.13
C GLY A 119 10.96 10.37 10.81
N GLN A 120 11.24 9.08 10.60
CA GLN A 120 11.75 8.56 9.34
C GLN A 120 10.59 8.06 8.46
N ILE A 121 10.58 8.47 7.19
CA ILE A 121 9.77 7.85 6.14
C ILE A 121 10.53 6.65 5.60
N ILE A 122 9.89 5.49 5.62
CA ILE A 122 10.42 4.24 5.09
C ILE A 122 9.47 3.78 3.98
N MET A 123 10.00 3.62 2.77
CA MET A 123 9.25 3.12 1.62
C MET A 123 9.58 1.64 1.41
N LEU A 124 8.58 0.77 1.44
CA LEU A 124 8.71 -0.66 1.16
C LEU A 124 8.03 -1.00 -0.15
N SER A 125 8.68 -1.75 -1.04
CA SER A 125 8.04 -2.25 -2.26
C SER A 125 6.99 -3.30 -1.93
N LEU A 126 5.87 -3.33 -2.63
CA LEU A 126 4.88 -4.39 -2.50
C LEU A 126 4.95 -5.38 -3.68
N PRO A 127 4.64 -6.68 -3.45
CA PRO A 127 4.42 -7.34 -2.15
C PRO A 127 5.70 -7.68 -1.38
N SER A 128 6.89 -7.55 -1.98
CA SER A 128 8.14 -8.14 -1.45
C SER A 128 8.71 -7.52 -0.18
N LEU A 129 8.16 -6.40 0.29
CA LEU A 129 8.61 -5.62 1.45
C LEU A 129 10.08 -5.15 1.40
N ARG A 130 10.72 -5.09 0.22
CA ARG A 130 12.08 -4.55 0.11
C ARG A 130 12.10 -3.05 0.38
N ILE A 131 13.06 -2.58 1.17
CA ILE A 131 13.25 -1.14 1.40
C ILE A 131 13.68 -0.48 0.09
N LEU A 132 12.86 0.45 -0.38
CA LEU A 132 13.11 1.28 -1.57
C LEU A 132 13.86 2.56 -1.20
N ASN A 133 13.49 3.18 -0.08
CA ASN A 133 14.08 4.43 0.40
C ASN A 133 13.83 4.61 1.89
N THR A 134 14.76 5.26 2.58
CA THR A 134 14.59 5.76 3.94
C THR A 134 15.02 7.22 3.98
N SER A 135 14.17 8.11 4.48
CA SER A 135 14.46 9.54 4.61
C SER A 135 13.96 10.08 5.93
N THR A 136 14.71 10.97 6.57
CA THR A 136 14.23 11.74 7.73
C THR A 136 13.35 12.89 7.26
N ILE A 137 12.22 13.14 7.94
CA ILE A 137 11.36 14.31 7.66
C ILE A 137 11.95 15.56 8.29
N PHE A 138 12.47 15.41 9.51
CA PHE A 138 13.07 16.51 10.24
C PHE A 138 14.58 16.50 9.97
N PRO A 139 15.17 17.58 9.43
CA PRO A 139 16.61 17.78 9.58
C PRO A 139 16.90 17.78 11.09
N HIS A 140 18.05 17.26 11.51
CA HIS A 140 18.55 17.50 12.85
C HIS A 140 18.37 18.99 13.12
N SER A 141 17.58 19.32 14.14
CA SER A 141 17.40 20.70 14.58
C SER A 141 18.78 21.33 14.59
N VAL A 142 18.96 22.40 13.83
CA VAL A 142 20.16 23.23 13.91
C VAL A 142 20.39 23.45 15.39
N GLU A 143 21.57 23.09 15.89
CA GLU A 143 21.98 23.48 17.23
C GLU A 143 21.80 24.99 17.26
N ILE A 144 20.72 25.45 17.89
CA ILE A 144 20.57 26.85 18.25
C ILE A 144 21.58 26.98 19.37
N ASP A 145 22.83 27.27 18.99
CA ASP A 145 23.81 27.78 19.92
C ASP A 145 23.14 28.95 20.63
N ASP A 146 22.90 28.74 21.92
CA ASP A 146 22.51 29.74 22.90
C ASP A 146 23.48 30.93 22.80
N PRO A 147 23.00 32.17 22.62
CA PRO A 147 23.67 33.37 23.10
C PRO A 147 23.12 33.84 24.46
#